data_AF-A0A537CDJ0-F1
#
_entry.id   AF-A0A537CDJ0-F1
#
_cell.length_a   1.000
_cell.length_b   1.000
_cell.length_c   1.000
_cell.angle_alpha   90.00
_cell.angle_beta   90.00
_cell.angle_gamma   90.00
#
_symmetry.space_group_name_H-M   'P 1'
#
loop_
_entity.id
_entity.type
_entity.pdbx_description
1 polymer ?
#
loop_
_entity_poly.entity_id
_entity_poly.type
_entity_poly.pdbx_seq_one_letter_code
_entity_poly.pdbx_strand_id
1 'polypeptide(L)'
;MLRLLALGAGLACGCAGPALAQPPPAKPELARGQSIAAQACAACHGADGNSTAPANPKIAGQFPEYLNKQLGDFKPKDGKKPARESPLMTGMVANLSEADMKSLAAYYGAQQLKPSAAADKDLVALGQKIWRGGNPPKGIPACSGCHGPAGSGIPAQYPRLAGQYAEYLGA
;
A
#
# COMPACT_ATOMS: atom_id res chain seq x y z
N MET A 1 -25.66 -60.73 -4.97
CA MET A 1 -26.28 -59.85 -3.96
C MET A 1 -25.14 -59.25 -3.14
N LEU A 2 -24.43 -58.26 -3.69
CA LEU A 2 -24.58 -56.81 -3.49
C LEU A 2 -24.11 -56.33 -2.10
N ARG A 3 -23.26 -55.28 -2.14
CA ARG A 3 -22.87 -54.30 -1.09
C ARG A 3 -21.47 -54.52 -0.47
N LEU A 4 -20.59 -53.54 -0.32
CA LEU A 4 -20.57 -52.11 -0.66
C LEU A 4 -19.08 -51.68 -0.60
N LEU A 5 -18.56 -51.01 -1.64
CA LEU A 5 -17.28 -50.30 -1.59
C LEU A 5 -17.48 -48.97 -0.87
N ALA A 6 -16.82 -48.75 0.27
CA ALA A 6 -16.79 -47.47 0.95
C ALA A 6 -15.54 -46.69 0.54
N LEU A 7 -15.72 -45.71 -0.35
CA LEU A 7 -14.74 -44.67 -0.65
C LEU A 7 -14.73 -43.68 0.53
N GLY A 8 -13.66 -43.68 1.32
CA GLY A 8 -13.42 -42.67 2.35
C GLY A 8 -12.96 -41.36 1.73
N ALA A 9 -13.84 -40.37 1.69
CA ALA A 9 -13.51 -38.99 1.33
C ALA A 9 -12.72 -38.34 2.48
N GLY A 10 -11.40 -38.19 2.30
CA GLY A 10 -10.54 -37.44 3.21
C GLY A 10 -10.79 -35.94 3.07
N LEU A 11 -11.57 -35.39 3.99
CA LEU A 11 -11.79 -33.95 4.13
C LEU A 11 -10.52 -33.31 4.73
N ALA A 12 -9.66 -32.74 3.88
CA ALA A 12 -8.51 -31.96 4.33
C ALA A 12 -9.01 -30.64 4.94
N CYS A 13 -9.12 -30.60 6.27
CA CYS A 13 -9.34 -29.39 7.03
C CYS A 13 -8.09 -28.51 6.94
N GLY A 14 -8.12 -27.51 6.04
CA GLY A 14 -7.08 -26.49 5.94
C GLY A 14 -7.18 -25.52 7.11
N CYS A 15 -6.37 -25.74 8.15
CA CYS A 15 -6.21 -24.81 9.26
C CYS A 15 -5.52 -23.54 8.75
N ALA A 16 -6.29 -22.49 8.46
CA ALA A 16 -5.76 -21.14 8.32
C ALA A 16 -5.29 -20.67 9.70
N GLY A 17 -3.98 -20.74 9.95
CA GLY A 17 -3.37 -20.19 11.17
C GLY A 17 -3.51 -18.67 11.22
N PRO A 18 -3.58 -18.07 12.42
CA PRO A 18 -3.71 -16.62 12.57
C PRO A 18 -2.46 -15.93 12.02
N ALA A 19 -2.66 -14.94 11.16
CA ALA A 19 -1.60 -14.04 10.73
C ALA A 19 -1.08 -13.28 11.95
N LEU A 20 0.10 -13.65 12.43
CA LEU A 20 0.76 -12.95 13.54
C LEU A 20 1.09 -11.52 13.08
N ALA A 21 0.49 -10.54 13.76
CA ALA A 21 0.85 -9.14 13.59
C ALA A 21 2.34 -8.96 13.92
N GLN A 22 3.09 -8.32 13.01
CA GLN A 22 4.52 -8.07 13.24
C GLN A 22 4.73 -7.07 14.39
N PRO A 23 5.78 -7.23 15.21
CA PRO A 23 6.10 -6.27 16.26
C PRO A 23 6.32 -4.87 15.67
N PRO A 24 5.96 -3.80 16.40
CA PRO A 24 6.25 -2.44 15.96
C PRO A 24 7.76 -2.26 15.74
N PRO A 25 8.17 -1.42 14.78
CA PRO A 25 9.57 -1.21 14.45
C PRO A 25 10.37 -0.67 15.64
N ALA A 26 11.64 -1.06 15.72
CA ALA A 26 12.52 -0.63 16.81
C ALA A 26 12.87 0.87 16.68
N LYS A 27 13.08 1.55 17.82
CA LYS A 27 13.43 3.00 17.84
C LYS A 27 14.63 3.38 16.95
N PRO A 28 15.72 2.60 16.87
CA PRO A 28 16.85 2.94 15.98
C PRO A 28 16.48 2.89 14.49
N GLU A 29 15.59 1.98 14.09
CA GLU A 29 15.13 1.85 12.70
C GLU A 29 14.30 3.09 12.29
N LEU A 30 13.42 3.55 13.18
CA LEU A 30 12.66 4.79 12.98
C LEU A 30 13.57 6.02 12.86
N ALA A 31 14.62 6.13 13.69
CA ALA A 31 15.56 7.24 13.63
C ALA A 31 16.38 7.25 12.31
N ARG A 32 16.80 6.07 11.85
CA ARG A 32 17.47 5.93 10.53
C ARG A 32 16.53 6.34 9.41
N GLY A 33 15.30 5.84 9.42
CA GLY A 33 14.28 6.17 8.42
C GLY A 33 13.98 7.67 8.37
N GLN A 34 13.86 8.31 9.55
CA GLN A 34 13.65 9.75 9.66
C GLN A 34 14.81 10.56 9.04
N SER A 35 16.06 10.17 9.30
CA SER A 35 17.23 10.86 8.76
C SER A 35 17.27 10.81 7.23
N ILE A 36 17.04 9.63 6.65
CA ILE A 36 17.01 9.44 5.20
C ILE A 36 15.80 10.19 4.59
N ALA A 37 14.64 10.11 5.25
CA ALA A 37 13.44 10.82 4.83
C ALA A 37 13.67 12.32 4.73
N ALA A 38 14.33 12.93 5.71
CA ALA A 38 14.64 14.36 5.72
C ALA A 38 15.57 14.77 4.58
N GLN A 39 16.53 13.92 4.21
CA GLN A 39 17.53 14.24 3.19
C GLN A 39 17.03 14.05 1.76
N ALA A 40 16.23 13.00 1.52
CA ALA A 40 15.91 12.58 0.16
C ALA A 40 14.41 12.66 -0.17
N CYS A 41 13.51 12.48 0.80
CA CYS A 41 12.11 12.23 0.51
C CYS A 41 11.20 13.42 0.82
N ALA A 42 11.55 14.19 1.85
CA ALA A 42 10.70 15.20 2.45
C ALA A 42 10.36 16.36 1.49
N ALA A 43 11.25 16.66 0.53
CA ALA A 43 11.01 17.72 -0.45
C ALA A 43 9.75 17.47 -1.30
N CYS A 44 9.41 16.21 -1.57
CA CYS A 44 8.26 15.84 -2.39
C CYS A 44 7.10 15.31 -1.55
N HIS A 45 7.39 14.49 -0.52
CA HIS A 45 6.36 13.79 0.26
C HIS A 45 6.05 14.45 1.60
N GLY A 46 6.78 15.49 2.00
CA GLY A 46 6.72 16.08 3.34
C GLY A 46 7.53 15.28 4.36
N ALA A 47 8.05 15.95 5.38
CA ALA A 47 8.86 15.32 6.43
C ALA A 47 8.09 14.23 7.21
N ASP A 48 6.77 14.40 7.35
CA ASP A 48 5.85 13.45 7.97
C ASP A 48 5.11 12.57 6.95
N GLY A 49 5.46 12.65 5.66
CA GLY A 49 4.81 11.90 4.58
C GLY A 49 3.47 12.46 4.14
N ASN A 50 3.06 13.63 4.63
CA ASN A 50 1.86 14.34 4.20
C ASN A 50 2.20 15.40 3.15
N SER A 51 2.40 14.97 1.90
CA SER A 51 2.67 15.86 0.77
C SER A 51 1.68 17.03 0.70
N THR A 52 2.18 18.23 0.39
CA THR A 52 1.40 19.44 0.07
C THR A 52 1.11 19.58 -1.43
N ALA A 53 1.82 18.84 -2.28
CA ALA A 53 1.63 18.84 -3.73
C ALA A 53 0.76 17.65 -4.15
N PRO A 54 -0.43 17.84 -4.78
CA PRO A 54 -1.36 16.74 -5.07
C PRO A 54 -0.82 15.65 -6.02
N ALA A 55 0.14 15.99 -6.88
CA ALA A 55 0.80 15.04 -7.76
C ALA A 55 1.74 14.07 -7.01
N ASN A 56 2.22 14.46 -5.83
CA ASN A 56 3.05 13.62 -4.99
C ASN A 56 2.17 12.92 -3.95
N PRO A 57 2.22 11.58 -3.85
CA PRO A 57 1.35 10.86 -2.93
C PRO A 57 1.67 11.19 -1.48
N LYS A 58 0.62 11.22 -0.65
CA LYS A 58 0.76 11.05 0.80
C LYS A 58 1.18 9.62 1.09
N ILE A 59 2.28 9.45 1.80
CA ILE A 59 2.82 8.14 2.23
C ILE A 59 2.72 7.94 3.74
N ALA A 60 2.32 8.98 4.47
CA ALA A 60 2.05 8.93 5.91
C ALA A 60 1.03 7.84 6.28
N GLY A 61 1.38 6.99 7.23
CA GLY A 61 0.51 5.96 7.78
C GLY A 61 0.18 4.82 6.84
N GLN A 62 0.77 4.77 5.64
CA GLN A 62 0.63 3.64 4.73
C GLN A 62 1.32 2.40 5.33
N PHE A 63 0.88 1.21 4.95
CA PHE A 63 1.46 -0.02 5.48
C PHE A 63 2.96 -0.11 5.16
N PRO A 64 3.84 -0.34 6.16
CA PRO A 64 5.27 -0.47 5.93
C PRO A 64 5.62 -1.54 4.88
N GLU A 65 4.89 -2.64 4.83
CA GLU A 65 5.11 -3.72 3.86
C GLU A 65 4.82 -3.23 2.43
N TYR A 66 3.76 -2.43 2.25
CA TYR A 66 3.45 -1.81 0.98
C TYR A 66 4.52 -0.80 0.59
N LEU A 67 4.92 0.09 1.51
CA LEU A 67 5.94 1.10 1.25
C LEU A 67 7.29 0.46 0.87
N ASN A 68 7.74 -0.54 1.64
CA ASN A 68 8.97 -1.26 1.35
C ASN A 68 8.89 -1.99 0.01
N LYS A 69 7.74 -2.60 -0.32
CA LYS A 69 7.51 -3.20 -1.63
C LYS A 69 7.63 -2.15 -2.74
N GLN A 70 6.99 -0.98 -2.60
CA GLN A 70 7.04 0.06 -3.63
C GLN A 70 8.44 0.61 -3.83
N LEU A 71 9.20 0.86 -2.75
CA LEU A 71 10.60 1.27 -2.86
C LEU A 71 11.43 0.23 -3.62
N GLY A 72 11.21 -1.06 -3.33
CA GLY A 72 11.83 -2.17 -4.06
C GLY A 72 11.39 -2.28 -5.52
N ASP A 73 10.11 -2.02 -5.82
CA ASP A 73 9.56 -2.06 -7.17
C ASP A 73 10.11 -0.93 -8.05
N PHE A 74 10.35 0.25 -7.48
CA PHE A 74 11.00 1.38 -8.17
C PHE A 74 12.50 1.18 -8.40
N LYS A 75 13.14 0.24 -7.68
CA LYS A 75 14.59 0.05 -7.73
C LYS A 75 15.00 -0.86 -8.88
N PRO A 76 15.89 -0.41 -9.79
CA PRO A 76 16.50 -1.28 -10.78
C PRO A 76 17.35 -2.35 -10.09
N LYS A 77 17.33 -3.58 -10.62
CA LYS A 77 18.11 -4.71 -10.09
C LYS A 77 18.83 -5.42 -11.22
N ASP A 78 20.13 -5.66 -11.06
CA ASP A 78 20.95 -6.47 -11.99
C ASP A 78 20.84 -6.03 -13.47
N GLY A 79 20.84 -4.71 -13.71
CA GLY A 79 20.70 -4.13 -15.05
C GLY A 79 19.31 -4.24 -15.67
N LYS A 80 18.31 -4.73 -14.92
CA LYS A 80 16.91 -4.81 -15.35
C LYS A 80 16.15 -3.54 -14.99
N LYS A 81 15.12 -3.27 -15.79
CA LYS A 81 14.15 -2.21 -15.51
C LYS A 81 13.45 -2.47 -14.16
N PRO A 82 13.09 -1.41 -13.42
CA PRO A 82 12.30 -1.54 -12.20
C PRO A 82 10.92 -2.13 -12.52
N ALA A 83 10.35 -2.89 -11.59
CA ALA A 83 9.00 -3.45 -11.72
C ALA A 83 7.92 -2.36 -11.79
N ARG A 84 8.20 -1.19 -11.21
CA ARG A 84 7.40 0.03 -11.34
C ARG A 84 8.26 1.13 -11.93
N GLU A 85 8.02 1.48 -13.19
CA GLU A 85 8.79 2.51 -13.87
C GLU A 85 8.34 3.91 -13.42
N SER A 86 9.30 4.71 -12.93
CA SER A 86 9.11 6.14 -12.65
C SER A 86 10.48 6.81 -12.71
N PRO A 87 10.76 7.69 -13.70
CA PRO A 87 12.07 8.31 -13.84
C PRO A 87 12.55 9.01 -12.55
N LEU A 88 11.64 9.68 -11.84
CA LEU A 88 11.96 10.33 -10.58
C LEU A 88 12.25 9.31 -9.47
N MET A 89 11.32 8.41 -9.17
CA MET A 89 11.50 7.49 -8.05
C MET A 89 12.63 6.50 -8.27
N THR A 90 12.89 6.06 -9.50
CA THR A 90 14.04 5.23 -9.86
C THR A 90 15.36 5.86 -9.41
N GLY A 91 15.55 7.16 -9.65
CA GLY A 91 16.74 7.90 -9.20
C GLY A 91 16.82 7.98 -7.68
N MET A 92 15.68 8.23 -7.01
CA MET A 92 15.61 8.35 -5.56
C MET A 92 15.98 7.06 -4.81
N VAL A 93 15.62 5.90 -5.37
CA VAL A 93 15.85 4.60 -4.70
C VAL A 93 17.12 3.88 -5.15
N ALA A 94 17.81 4.39 -6.16
CA ALA A 94 18.97 3.74 -6.79
C ALA A 94 20.04 3.34 -5.77
N ASN A 95 20.32 4.20 -4.78
CA ASN A 95 21.38 3.98 -3.79
C ASN A 95 20.87 3.47 -2.43
N LEU A 96 19.57 3.24 -2.26
CA LEU A 96 19.02 2.75 -0.98
C LEU A 96 19.35 1.27 -0.77
N SER A 97 19.89 0.91 0.39
CA SER A 97 19.99 -0.49 0.78
C SER A 97 18.60 -1.06 1.15
N GLU A 98 18.47 -2.38 1.25
CA GLU A 98 17.23 -2.98 1.77
C GLU A 98 16.91 -2.55 3.20
N ALA A 99 17.94 -2.34 4.02
CA ALA A 99 17.77 -1.84 5.38
C ALA A 99 17.26 -0.39 5.40
N ASP A 100 17.71 0.44 4.45
CA ASP A 100 17.22 1.81 4.30
C ASP A 100 15.76 1.84 3.87
N MET A 101 15.37 1.00 2.91
CA MET A 101 13.99 0.91 2.45
C MET A 101 13.04 0.44 3.56
N LYS A 102 13.45 -0.55 4.36
CA LYS A 102 12.70 -0.98 5.55
C LYS A 102 12.57 0.13 6.59
N SER A 103 13.67 0.84 6.87
CA SER A 103 13.68 1.96 7.82
C SER A 103 12.76 3.10 7.38
N LEU A 104 12.81 3.48 6.10
CA LEU A 104 11.91 4.48 5.51
C LEU A 104 10.45 4.06 5.58
N ALA A 105 10.16 2.81 5.25
CA ALA A 105 8.82 2.26 5.30
C ALA A 105 8.26 2.22 6.73
N ALA A 106 9.06 1.80 7.70
CA ALA A 106 8.73 1.85 9.12
C ALA A 106 8.46 3.28 9.58
N TYR A 107 9.33 4.22 9.22
CA TYR A 107 9.21 5.63 9.59
C TYR A 107 7.92 6.25 9.05
N TYR A 108 7.67 6.19 7.74
CA TYR A 108 6.48 6.79 7.14
C TYR A 108 5.20 6.06 7.52
N GLY A 109 5.24 4.74 7.68
CA GLY A 109 4.09 3.95 8.13
C GLY A 109 3.68 4.23 9.57
N ALA A 110 4.60 4.71 10.41
CA ALA A 110 4.30 5.17 11.76
C ALA A 110 3.73 6.60 11.83
N GLN A 111 3.75 7.37 10.72
CA GLN A 111 3.24 8.73 10.70
C GLN A 111 1.71 8.77 10.69
N GLN A 112 1.15 9.86 11.20
CA GLN A 112 -0.28 10.10 11.12
C GLN A 112 -0.66 10.75 9.78
N LEU A 113 -1.58 10.11 9.05
CA LEU A 113 -2.11 10.65 7.81
C LEU A 113 -2.97 11.89 8.08
N LYS A 114 -2.72 12.95 7.31
CA LYS A 114 -3.58 14.13 7.14
C LYS A 114 -4.34 13.97 5.82
N PRO A 115 -5.58 13.45 5.86
CA PRO A 115 -6.28 13.02 4.65
C PRO A 115 -6.59 14.21 3.74
N SER A 116 -6.45 14.00 2.44
CA SER A 116 -7.07 14.85 1.43
C SER A 116 -8.58 14.53 1.35
N ALA A 117 -9.38 15.54 0.98
CA ALA A 117 -10.81 15.41 0.78
C ALA A 117 -11.18 15.90 -0.62
N ALA A 118 -12.07 15.17 -1.29
CA ALA A 118 -12.67 15.64 -2.53
C ALA A 118 -13.69 16.75 -2.24
N ALA A 119 -13.66 17.80 -3.04
CA ALA A 119 -14.54 18.96 -2.86
C ALA A 119 -15.90 18.80 -3.56
N ASP A 120 -15.95 18.06 -4.66
CA ASP A 120 -17.16 17.89 -5.47
C ASP A 120 -18.07 16.81 -4.88
N LYS A 121 -19.26 17.20 -4.44
CA LYS A 121 -20.21 16.32 -3.76
C LYS A 121 -20.81 15.26 -4.69
N ASP A 122 -21.03 15.58 -5.96
CA ASP A 122 -21.64 14.67 -6.92
C ASP A 122 -20.65 13.59 -7.32
N LEU A 123 -19.38 13.96 -7.53
CA LEU A 123 -18.29 13.02 -7.75
C LEU A 123 -18.01 12.16 -6.51
N VAL A 124 -18.11 12.72 -5.30
CA VAL A 124 -18.02 11.93 -4.06
C VAL A 124 -19.14 10.88 -4.01
N ALA A 125 -20.38 11.26 -4.28
CA ALA A 125 -21.51 10.34 -4.26
C ALA A 125 -21.38 9.25 -5.34
N LEU A 126 -20.95 9.61 -6.55
CA LEU A 126 -20.67 8.65 -7.62
C LEU A 126 -19.52 7.70 -7.24
N GLY A 127 -18.41 8.25 -6.74
CA GLY A 127 -17.25 7.50 -6.28
C GLY A 127 -17.62 6.50 -5.19
N GLN A 128 -18.48 6.86 -4.24
CA GLN A 128 -18.97 5.94 -3.20
C GLN A 128 -19.80 4.78 -3.78
N LYS A 129 -20.62 5.03 -4.80
CA LYS A 129 -21.38 3.98 -5.50
C LYS A 129 -20.42 3.01 -6.19
N ILE A 130 -19.44 3.52 -6.93
CA ILE A 130 -18.44 2.69 -7.61
C ILE A 130 -17.57 1.94 -6.60
N TRP A 131 -17.17 2.58 -5.50
CA TRP A 131 -16.35 1.97 -4.46
C TRP A 131 -17.01 0.72 -3.88
N ARG A 132 -18.32 0.79 -3.60
CA ARG A 132 -19.08 -0.28 -2.95
C ARG A 132 -19.68 -1.30 -3.92
N GLY A 133 -20.06 -0.87 -5.12
CA GLY A 133 -20.79 -1.70 -6.08
C GLY A 133 -20.00 -2.04 -7.36
N GLY A 134 -18.84 -1.44 -7.57
CA GLY A 134 -18.10 -1.53 -8.81
C GLY A 134 -18.78 -0.78 -9.96
N ASN A 135 -18.42 -1.15 -11.18
CA ASN A 135 -19.09 -0.75 -12.40
C ASN A 135 -19.22 -1.98 -13.33
N PRO A 136 -20.27 -2.81 -13.13
CA PRO A 136 -20.45 -4.05 -13.88
C PRO A 136 -20.54 -3.88 -15.40
N PRO A 137 -21.20 -2.83 -15.95
CA PRO A 137 -21.15 -2.56 -17.39
C PRO A 137 -19.74 -2.37 -17.97
N LYS A 138 -18.78 -1.96 -17.14
CA LYS A 138 -17.36 -1.83 -17.50
C LYS A 138 -16.49 -3.00 -16.99
N GLY A 139 -17.09 -4.03 -16.40
CA GLY A 139 -16.36 -5.15 -15.81
C GLY A 139 -15.52 -4.79 -14.59
N ILE A 140 -15.80 -3.67 -13.93
CA ILE A 140 -15.01 -3.20 -12.78
C ILE A 140 -15.64 -3.76 -11.49
N PRO A 141 -14.92 -4.56 -10.69
CA PRO A 141 -15.44 -5.04 -9.42
C PRO A 141 -15.50 -3.92 -8.37
N ALA A 142 -16.22 -4.16 -7.27
CA ALA A 142 -16.22 -3.25 -6.14
C ALA A 142 -14.82 -3.11 -5.52
N CYS A 143 -14.34 -1.88 -5.40
CA CYS A 143 -13.03 -1.58 -4.81
C CYS A 143 -12.95 -1.99 -3.32
N SER A 144 -14.08 -1.86 -2.62
CA SER A 144 -14.20 -2.16 -1.19
C SER A 144 -13.92 -3.63 -0.84
N GLY A 145 -14.03 -4.55 -1.81
CA GLY A 145 -13.74 -5.97 -1.58
C GLY A 145 -12.28 -6.24 -1.22
N CYS A 146 -11.36 -5.40 -1.72
CA CYS A 146 -9.92 -5.55 -1.48
C CYS A 146 -9.37 -4.41 -0.60
N HIS A 147 -9.79 -3.17 -0.85
CA HIS A 147 -9.29 -2.00 -0.12
C HIS A 147 -10.10 -1.64 1.13
N GLY A 148 -11.07 -2.48 1.49
CA GLY A 148 -11.93 -2.32 2.66
C GLY A 148 -13.08 -1.31 2.45
N PRO A 149 -14.12 -1.34 3.31
CA PRO A 149 -15.33 -0.53 3.13
C PRO A 149 -15.07 0.98 3.05
N ALA A 150 -14.05 1.46 3.76
CA ALA A 150 -13.68 2.87 3.84
C ALA A 150 -12.32 3.19 3.19
N GLY A 151 -11.72 2.26 2.41
CA GLY A 151 -10.41 2.50 1.77
C GLY A 151 -9.21 2.41 2.70
N SER A 152 -9.37 1.82 3.89
CA SER A 152 -8.29 1.62 4.85
C SER A 152 -7.20 0.67 4.35
N GLY A 153 -7.51 -0.17 3.36
CA GLY A 153 -6.65 -1.26 2.87
C GLY A 153 -6.59 -2.44 3.84
N ILE A 154 -5.77 -3.43 3.49
CA ILE A 154 -5.43 -4.60 4.29
C ILE A 154 -3.89 -4.69 4.33
N PRO A 155 -3.25 -4.71 5.51
CA PRO A 155 -1.80 -4.76 5.64
C PRO A 155 -1.16 -5.84 4.74
N ALA A 156 -0.02 -5.50 4.13
CA ALA A 156 0.73 -6.33 3.17
C ALA A 156 0.00 -6.79 1.89
N GLN A 157 -1.33 -6.70 1.80
CA GLN A 157 -2.13 -7.22 0.69
C GLN A 157 -2.64 -6.10 -0.23
N TYR A 158 -3.28 -5.09 0.36
CA TYR A 158 -3.91 -4.01 -0.38
C TYR A 158 -3.63 -2.67 0.30
N PRO A 159 -3.06 -1.67 -0.40
CA PRO A 159 -2.74 -0.40 0.21
C PRO A 159 -3.98 0.35 0.69
N ARG A 160 -3.77 1.22 1.69
CA ARG A 160 -4.72 2.29 1.98
C ARG A 160 -4.85 3.21 0.76
N LEU A 161 -6.09 3.50 0.37
CA LEU A 161 -6.42 4.51 -0.65
C LEU A 161 -7.11 5.73 -0.03
N ALA A 162 -7.74 5.57 1.13
CA ALA A 162 -8.43 6.64 1.83
C ALA A 162 -7.49 7.81 2.19
N GLY A 163 -7.94 9.03 1.94
CA GLY A 163 -7.21 10.25 2.24
C GLY A 163 -6.06 10.58 1.29
N GLN A 164 -5.89 9.83 0.19
CA GLN A 164 -4.94 10.17 -0.87
C GLN A 164 -5.50 11.28 -1.78
N TYR A 165 -4.59 11.97 -2.49
CA TYR A 165 -4.97 12.89 -3.57
C TYR A 165 -5.66 12.18 -4.73
N ALA A 166 -6.74 12.77 -5.23
CA ALA A 166 -7.45 12.26 -6.40
C ALA A 166 -6.56 12.33 -7.65
N GLU A 167 -5.76 13.38 -7.75
CA GLU A 167 -4.79 13.62 -8.81
C GLU A 167 -3.76 12.49 -8.89
N TYR A 168 -3.21 12.05 -7.76
CA TYR A 168 -2.28 10.91 -7.73
C TYR A 168 -2.98 9.58 -8.05
N LEU A 169 -4.22 9.37 -7.58
CA LEU A 169 -4.95 8.12 -7.83
C LEU A 169 -5.43 7.97 -9.27
N GLY A 170 -5.67 9.09 -9.96
CA GLY A 170 -6.16 9.11 -11.34
C GLY A 170 -5.09 9.19 -12.43
N ALA A 171 -3.81 9.29 -12.04
CA ALA A 171 -2.66 9.39 -12.95
C ALA A 171 -2.19 8.05 -13.52
#